data_AF-A0A7Y3JBU7-F1
#
_entry.id   AF-A0A7Y3JBU7-F1
#
_cell.length_a   1.000
_cell.length_b   1.000
_cell.length_c   1.000
_cell.angle_alpha   90.00
_cell.angle_beta   90.00
_cell.angle_gamma   90.00
#
_symmetry.space_group_name_H-M   'P 1'
#
loop_
_entity.id
_entity.type
_entity.pdbx_description
1 polymer ?
#
loop_
_entity_poly.entity_id
_entity_poly.type
_entity_poly.pdbx_seq_one_letter_code
_entity_poly.pdbx_strand_id
1 'polypeptide(L)'
;MPAAMPEDLVVEHEHMLSMMQQARMALLVGDIARARESLKVLHDQQQAHIAHEEGTLIPRLPASARWAAKVYLAEHGKLSAMLAEWREALFTMPAWVRDDKTRLALVDATLPLQHLLEHHFEREEKGLFVETRA
;
A
#
# COMPACT_ATOMS: atom_id res chain seq x y z
N MET A 1 -22.69 -8.68 -3.83
CA MET A 1 -22.01 -7.41 -4.12
C MET A 1 -21.53 -7.51 -5.57
N PRO A 2 -21.77 -6.53 -6.44
CA PRO A 2 -21.13 -6.55 -7.76
C PRO A 2 -19.61 -6.55 -7.57
N ALA A 3 -18.89 -7.33 -8.38
CA ALA A 3 -17.43 -7.30 -8.38
C ALA A 3 -16.96 -5.89 -8.76
N ALA A 4 -15.98 -5.34 -8.04
CA ALA A 4 -15.39 -4.05 -8.39
C ALA A 4 -14.86 -4.12 -9.83
N MET A 5 -15.16 -3.10 -10.63
CA MET A 5 -14.62 -3.05 -11.99
C MET A 5 -13.15 -2.68 -11.88
N PRO A 6 -12.25 -3.15 -12.78
CA PRO A 6 -10.84 -2.84 -12.57
C PRO A 6 -10.47 -1.36 -12.77
N GLU A 7 -11.39 -0.54 -13.30
CA GLU A 7 -11.29 0.93 -13.24
C GLU A 7 -11.45 1.46 -11.81
N ASP A 8 -12.31 0.85 -10.99
CA ASP A 8 -12.48 1.19 -9.58
C ASP A 8 -11.21 0.84 -8.79
N LEU A 9 -10.56 -0.28 -9.10
CA LEU A 9 -9.33 -0.73 -8.44
C LEU A 9 -8.13 0.18 -8.75
N VAL A 10 -8.00 0.67 -9.98
CA VAL A 10 -6.96 1.67 -10.33
C VAL A 10 -7.18 2.97 -9.55
N VAL A 11 -8.43 3.41 -9.38
CA VAL A 11 -8.74 4.57 -8.54
C VAL A 11 -8.40 4.30 -7.06
N GLU A 12 -8.59 3.08 -6.57
CA GLU A 12 -8.10 2.68 -5.24
C GLU A 12 -6.58 2.79 -5.13
N HIS A 13 -5.81 2.40 -6.14
CA HIS A 13 -4.35 2.55 -6.18
C HIS A 13 -3.94 4.02 -6.06
N GLU A 14 -4.56 4.91 -6.85
CA GLU A 14 -4.28 6.34 -6.81
C GLU A 14 -4.57 6.93 -5.42
N HIS A 15 -5.67 6.52 -4.79
CA HIS A 15 -5.99 6.94 -3.42
C HIS A 15 -4.96 6.44 -2.40
N MET A 16 -4.51 5.20 -2.50
CA MET A 16 -3.48 4.64 -1.62
C MET A 16 -2.13 5.35 -1.79
N LEU A 17 -1.72 5.65 -3.03
CA LEU A 17 -0.52 6.45 -3.30
C LEU A 17 -0.66 7.89 -2.75
N SER A 18 -1.85 8.48 -2.82
CA SER A 18 -2.13 9.78 -2.21
C SER A 18 -1.99 9.74 -0.68
N MET A 19 -2.48 8.69 -0.01
CA MET A 19 -2.29 8.52 1.44
C MET A 19 -0.81 8.36 1.81
N MET A 20 -0.05 7.62 1.02
CA MET A 20 1.40 7.50 1.20
C MET A 20 2.10 8.86 1.07
N GLN A 21 1.74 9.64 0.05
CA GLN A 21 2.28 10.98 -0.16
C GLN A 21 1.93 11.92 1.00
N GLN A 22 0.68 11.88 1.50
CA GLN A 22 0.26 12.67 2.66
C GLN A 22 1.04 12.31 3.93
N ALA A 23 1.29 11.02 4.17
CA ALA A 23 2.12 10.57 5.28
C ALA A 23 3.55 11.14 5.15
N ARG A 24 4.16 11.07 3.97
CA ARG A 24 5.51 11.62 3.72
C ARG A 24 5.57 13.14 3.90
N MET A 25 4.57 13.88 3.45
CA MET A 25 4.49 15.33 3.67
C MET A 25 4.37 15.67 5.16
N ALA A 26 3.60 14.90 5.91
CA ALA A 26 3.48 15.06 7.35
C ALA A 26 4.82 14.78 8.07
N LEU A 27 5.52 13.72 7.69
CA LEU A 27 6.88 13.42 8.19
C LEU A 27 7.87 14.55 7.88
N LEU A 28 7.81 15.12 6.67
CA LEU A 28 8.68 16.21 6.25
C LEU A 28 8.53 17.46 7.14
N VAL A 29 7.30 17.82 7.52
CA VAL A 29 7.05 18.96 8.42
C VAL A 29 7.19 18.58 9.90
N GLY A 30 7.29 17.28 10.21
CA GLY A 30 7.42 16.76 11.57
C GLY A 30 6.11 16.50 12.29
N ASP A 31 4.98 16.50 11.58
CA ASP A 31 3.66 16.18 12.13
C ASP A 31 3.44 14.66 12.12
N ILE A 32 3.92 13.99 13.16
CA ILE A 32 3.84 12.53 13.27
C ILE A 32 2.39 12.09 13.52
N ALA A 33 1.59 12.90 14.21
CA ALA A 33 0.17 12.60 14.41
C ALA A 33 -0.56 12.48 13.08
N ARG A 34 -0.36 13.43 12.16
CA ARG A 34 -0.95 13.37 10.82
C ARG A 34 -0.39 12.21 9.98
N ALA A 35 0.90 11.92 10.08
CA ALA A 35 1.50 10.77 9.40
C ALA A 35 0.86 9.44 9.85
N ARG A 36 0.60 9.26 11.16
CA ARG A 36 -0.12 8.08 11.70
C ARG A 36 -1.52 7.96 11.13
N GLU A 37 -2.26 9.07 11.04
CA GLU A 37 -3.61 9.08 10.49
C GLU A 37 -3.60 8.63 9.02
N SER A 38 -2.74 9.22 8.18
CA SER A 38 -2.59 8.82 6.78
C SER A 38 -2.20 7.34 6.63
N LEU A 39 -1.24 6.83 7.43
CA LEU A 39 -0.85 5.42 7.39
C LEU A 39 -1.94 4.47 7.91
N LYS A 40 -2.77 4.92 8.86
CA LYS A 40 -3.93 4.15 9.30
C LYS A 40 -4.95 4.00 8.17
N VAL A 41 -5.27 5.10 7.48
CA VAL A 41 -6.20 5.09 6.34
C VAL A 41 -5.64 4.22 5.21
N LEU A 42 -4.36 4.40 4.86
CA LEU A 42 -3.67 3.54 3.89
C LEU A 42 -3.77 2.07 4.26
N HIS A 43 -3.52 1.72 5.52
CA HIS A 43 -3.60 0.33 5.97
C HIS A 43 -5.00 -0.26 5.83
N ASP A 44 -6.02 0.48 6.28
CA ASP A 44 -7.38 -0.04 6.24
C ASP A 44 -7.86 -0.22 4.78
N GLN A 45 -7.45 0.67 3.87
CA GLN A 45 -7.72 0.55 2.44
C GLN A 45 -6.93 -0.62 1.81
N GLN A 46 -5.63 -0.75 2.11
CA GLN A 46 -4.80 -1.85 1.62
C GLN A 46 -5.35 -3.21 2.06
N GLN A 47 -5.81 -3.35 3.30
CA GLN A 47 -6.39 -4.60 3.78
C GLN A 47 -7.70 -4.95 3.06
N ALA A 48 -8.56 -3.96 2.82
CA ALA A 48 -9.79 -4.16 2.06
C ALA A 48 -9.51 -4.54 0.61
N HIS A 49 -8.54 -3.88 -0.02
CA HIS A 49 -8.08 -4.13 -1.37
C HIS A 49 -7.53 -5.56 -1.51
N ILE A 50 -6.54 -5.93 -0.69
CA ILE A 50 -5.96 -7.29 -0.66
C ILE A 50 -7.05 -8.34 -0.44
N ALA A 51 -7.96 -8.13 0.50
CA ALA A 51 -9.04 -9.08 0.78
C ALA A 51 -9.96 -9.28 -0.43
N HIS A 52 -10.23 -8.21 -1.20
CA HIS A 52 -11.00 -8.30 -2.42
C HIS A 52 -10.26 -9.13 -3.48
N GLU A 53 -8.99 -8.85 -3.70
CA GLU A 53 -8.18 -9.53 -4.71
C GLU A 53 -7.97 -11.02 -4.38
N GLU A 54 -7.60 -11.34 -3.15
CA GLU A 54 -7.42 -12.71 -2.68
C GLU A 54 -8.72 -13.50 -2.70
N GLY A 55 -9.85 -12.85 -2.39
CA GLY A 55 -11.17 -13.48 -2.37
C GLY A 55 -11.81 -13.62 -3.76
N THR A 56 -11.46 -12.75 -4.71
CA THR A 56 -12.22 -12.59 -5.96
C THR A 56 -11.37 -12.73 -7.22
N LEU A 57 -10.20 -12.09 -7.27
CA LEU A 57 -9.40 -12.00 -8.50
C LEU A 57 -8.40 -13.15 -8.59
N ILE A 58 -7.56 -13.33 -7.57
CA ILE A 58 -6.53 -14.37 -7.54
C ILE A 58 -7.10 -15.78 -7.79
N PRO A 59 -8.27 -16.16 -7.25
CA PRO A 59 -8.87 -17.47 -7.55
C PRO A 59 -9.26 -17.68 -9.02
N ARG A 60 -9.46 -16.59 -9.78
CA ARG A 60 -9.81 -16.62 -11.21
C ARG A 60 -8.59 -16.65 -12.12
N LEU A 61 -7.39 -16.50 -11.56
CA LEU A 61 -6.17 -16.40 -12.32
C LEU A 61 -5.87 -17.72 -13.06
N PRO A 62 -5.65 -17.69 -14.39
CA PRO A 62 -5.36 -18.91 -15.13
C PRO A 62 -3.97 -19.46 -14.79
N ALA A 63 -3.77 -20.77 -14.96
CA ALA A 63 -2.46 -21.41 -14.73
C ALA A 63 -1.36 -20.88 -15.68
N SER A 64 -1.75 -20.32 -16.82
CA SER A 64 -0.86 -19.69 -17.81
C SER A 64 -0.62 -18.20 -17.56
N ALA A 65 -1.12 -17.64 -16.45
CA ALA A 65 -0.93 -16.24 -16.10
C ALA A 65 0.56 -15.89 -16.03
N ARG A 66 0.88 -14.64 -16.39
CA ARG A 66 2.24 -14.12 -16.41
C ARG A 66 2.93 -14.23 -15.06
N TRP A 67 2.18 -14.04 -13.98
CA TRP A 67 2.62 -14.28 -12.62
C TRP A 67 1.71 -15.27 -11.93
N ALA A 68 2.27 -16.22 -11.20
CA ALA A 68 1.48 -17.17 -10.42
C ALA A 68 0.86 -16.50 -9.19
N ALA A 69 -0.30 -16.98 -8.73
CA ALA A 69 -1.00 -16.50 -7.54
C ALA A 69 -0.10 -16.28 -6.32
N LYS A 70 0.85 -17.20 -6.08
CA LYS A 70 1.83 -17.12 -4.98
C LYS A 70 2.68 -15.85 -4.96
N VAL A 71 2.87 -15.19 -6.10
CA VAL A 71 3.64 -13.94 -6.22
C VAL A 71 2.84 -12.80 -5.58
N TYR A 72 1.57 -12.64 -5.95
CA TYR A 72 0.68 -11.64 -5.37
C TYR A 72 0.53 -11.83 -3.86
N LEU A 73 0.25 -13.06 -3.41
CA LEU A 73 0.12 -13.38 -1.99
C LEU A 73 1.40 -13.07 -1.18
N ALA A 74 2.58 -13.29 -1.77
CA ALA A 74 3.84 -12.95 -1.11
C ALA A 74 4.05 -11.43 -1.05
N GLU A 75 3.68 -10.69 -2.09
CA GLU A 75 3.73 -9.22 -2.10
C GLU A 75 2.73 -8.62 -1.09
N HIS A 76 1.50 -9.14 -0.99
CA HIS A 76 0.51 -8.77 0.02
C HIS A 76 1.03 -8.94 1.44
N GLY A 77 1.64 -10.11 1.72
CA GLY A 77 2.23 -10.39 3.02
C GLY A 77 3.36 -9.40 3.35
N LYS A 78 4.21 -9.10 2.37
CA LYS A 78 5.30 -8.14 2.55
C LYS A 78 4.80 -6.70 2.78
N LEU A 79 3.82 -6.25 2.01
CA LEU A 79 3.20 -4.93 2.16
C LEU A 79 2.54 -4.79 3.54
N SER A 80 1.76 -5.79 3.95
CA SER A 80 1.10 -5.81 5.25
C SER A 80 2.11 -5.74 6.39
N ALA A 81 3.21 -6.51 6.31
CA ALA A 81 4.26 -6.49 7.32
C ALA A 81 4.96 -5.13 7.39
N MET A 82 5.41 -4.58 6.26
CA MET A 82 6.10 -3.29 6.22
C MET A 82 5.23 -2.13 6.71
N LEU A 83 3.94 -2.13 6.36
CA LEU A 83 3.03 -1.09 6.81
C LEU A 83 2.71 -1.21 8.31
N ALA A 84 2.60 -2.42 8.85
CA ALA A 84 2.47 -2.65 10.29
C ALA A 84 3.71 -2.16 11.05
N GLU A 85 4.92 -2.48 10.57
CA GLU A 85 6.18 -2.00 11.14
C GLU A 85 6.23 -0.46 11.19
N TRP A 86 5.82 0.21 10.12
CA TRP A 86 5.74 1.68 10.09
C TRP A 86 4.73 2.25 11.07
N ARG A 87 3.55 1.63 11.18
CA ARG A 87 2.52 2.06 12.12
C ARG A 87 3.01 1.95 13.57
N GLU A 88 3.62 0.82 13.93
CA GLU A 88 4.20 0.62 15.26
C GLU A 88 5.35 1.59 15.55
N ALA A 89 6.28 1.74 14.59
CA ALA A 89 7.39 2.68 14.71
C ALA A 89 6.88 4.10 14.98
N LEU A 90 5.94 4.60 14.16
CA LEU A 90 5.38 5.93 14.36
C LEU A 90 4.55 6.03 15.63
N PHE A 91 3.82 5.00 16.06
CA PHE A 91 2.97 5.03 17.26
C PHE A 91 3.76 5.39 18.53
N THR A 92 4.99 4.89 18.65
CA THR A 92 5.86 5.13 19.81
C THR A 92 6.51 6.51 19.86
N MET A 93 6.46 7.27 18.76
CA MET A 93 7.09 8.59 18.65
C MET A 93 6.29 9.70 19.37
N PRO A 94 6.85 10.89 19.60
CA PRO A 94 6.06 12.06 19.94
C PRO A 94 5.17 12.50 18.76
N ALA A 95 4.06 13.19 19.04
CA ALA A 95 3.15 13.73 18.01
C ALA A 95 3.84 14.73 17.05
N TRP A 96 4.90 15.37 17.53
CA TRP A 96 5.72 16.30 16.76
C TRP A 96 7.20 15.97 16.91
N VAL A 97 7.92 15.99 15.79
CA VAL A 97 9.38 15.90 15.75
C VAL A 97 9.92 17.23 15.23
N ARG A 98 10.76 17.89 16.04
CA ARG A 98 11.35 19.20 15.68
C ARG A 98 12.70 19.07 14.99
N ASP A 99 13.42 17.97 15.22
CA ASP A 99 14.76 17.75 14.69
C ASP A 99 14.74 17.44 13.19
N ASP A 100 15.41 18.28 12.41
CA ASP A 100 15.46 18.20 10.94
C ASP A 100 16.05 16.89 10.45
N LYS A 101 17.11 16.41 11.11
CA LYS A 101 17.79 15.17 10.72
C LYS A 101 16.88 13.96 10.91
N THR A 102 16.16 13.91 12.02
CA THR A 102 15.17 12.87 12.31
C THR A 102 14.04 12.92 11.30
N ARG A 103 13.51 14.11 10.96
CA ARG A 103 12.45 14.26 9.95
C ARG A 103 12.89 13.74 8.59
N LEU A 104 14.07 14.14 8.11
CA LEU A 104 14.62 13.66 6.84
C LEU A 104 14.82 12.15 6.85
N ALA A 105 15.41 11.59 7.91
CA ALA A 105 15.62 10.15 8.04
C ALA A 105 14.31 9.35 7.99
N LEU A 106 13.24 9.86 8.62
CA LEU A 106 11.91 9.26 8.53
C LEU A 106 11.37 9.28 7.11
N VAL A 107 11.46 10.43 6.42
CA VAL A 107 11.01 10.54 5.02
C VAL A 107 11.78 9.57 4.11
N ASP A 108 13.10 9.51 4.23
CA ASP A 108 13.93 8.62 3.42
C ASP A 108 13.62 7.14 3.69
N ALA A 109 13.41 6.79 4.96
CA ALA A 109 13.07 5.43 5.35
C ALA A 109 11.72 4.96 4.78
N THR A 110 10.82 5.86 4.37
CA THR A 110 9.55 5.47 3.73
C THR A 110 9.69 4.97 2.29
N LEU A 111 10.81 5.27 1.62
CA LEU A 111 11.00 4.95 0.20
C LEU A 111 10.81 3.47 -0.15
N PRO A 112 11.32 2.50 0.62
CA PRO A 112 11.11 1.08 0.32
C PRO A 112 9.63 0.67 0.33
N LEU A 113 8.82 1.23 1.24
CA LEU A 113 7.39 0.94 1.30
C LEU A 113 6.68 1.53 0.07
N GLN A 114 6.99 2.79 -0.27
CA GLN A 114 6.41 3.43 -1.44
C GLN A 114 6.74 2.68 -2.73
N HIS A 115 8.01 2.35 -2.97
CA HIS A 115 8.39 1.63 -4.19
C HIS A 115 7.76 0.23 -4.24
N LEU A 116 7.64 -0.46 -3.10
CA LEU A 116 6.96 -1.74 -3.06
C LEU A 116 5.48 -1.60 -3.45
N LEU A 117 4.80 -0.57 -2.94
CA LEU A 117 3.41 -0.28 -3.26
C LEU A 117 3.22 0.04 -4.75
N GLU A 118 4.07 0.90 -5.32
CA GLU A 118 4.05 1.26 -6.74
C GLU A 118 4.28 0.05 -7.66
N HIS A 119 5.29 -0.78 -7.34
CA HIS A 119 5.59 -1.98 -8.14
C HIS A 119 4.51 -3.06 -8.04
N HIS A 120 3.84 -3.14 -6.90
CA HIS A 120 2.73 -4.06 -6.68
C HIS A 120 1.53 -3.66 -7.55
N PHE A 121 1.11 -2.39 -7.49
CA PHE A 121 0.05 -1.84 -8.32
C PHE A 121 0.35 -1.99 -9.82
N GLU A 122 1.59 -1.70 -10.23
CA GLU A 122 2.02 -1.91 -11.62
C GLU A 122 1.87 -3.38 -12.07
N ARG A 123 2.14 -4.34 -11.17
CA ARG A 123 1.99 -5.77 -11.47
C ARG A 123 0.54 -6.17 -11.62
N GLU A 124 -0.33 -5.67 -10.75
CA GLU A 124 -1.76 -5.97 -10.79
C GLU A 124 -2.40 -5.42 -12.07
N GLU A 125 -2.12 -4.16 -12.36
CA GLU A 125 -2.64 -3.48 -13.55
C GLU A 125 -2.19 -4.13 -14.85
N LYS A 126 -0.93 -4.60 -14.92
CA LYS A 126 -0.36 -5.23 -16.12
C LYS A 126 -0.55 -6.75 -16.16
N GLY A 127 -1.10 -7.34 -15.10
CA GLY A 127 -1.19 -8.78 -14.88
C GLY A 127 -2.55 -9.15 -14.37
N LEU A 128 -2.70 -9.13 -13.04
CA LEU A 128 -3.90 -9.61 -12.34
C LEU A 128 -5.20 -9.08 -12.96
N PHE A 129 -5.33 -7.78 -13.18
CA PHE A 129 -6.57 -7.18 -13.68
C PHE A 129 -6.84 -7.54 -15.13
N VAL A 130 -5.82 -7.67 -15.97
CA VAL A 130 -5.97 -8.05 -17.37
C VAL A 130 -6.35 -9.54 -17.47
N GLU A 131 -5.66 -10.39 -16.71
CA GLU A 131 -5.76 -11.84 -16.80
C GLU A 131 -6.99 -12.41 -16.10
N THR A 132 -7.60 -11.65 -15.18
CA THR A 132 -8.85 -12.03 -14.49
C THR A 132 -10.10 -11.38 -15.08
N ARG A 133 -9.96 -10.48 -16.06
CA ARG A 133 -11.07 -9.96 -16.89
C ARG A 133 -11.56 -11.00 -17.93
N ALA A 134 -10.75 -12.01 -18.22
CA ALA A 134 -11.04 -13.08 -19.18
C ALA A 134 -12.12 -14.07 -18.69
#